data_AF-A0A1B6KQI0-F1
#
_entry.id   AF-A0A1B6KQI0-F1
#
_cell.length_a   1.000
_cell.length_b   1.000
_cell.length_c   1.000
_cell.angle_alpha   90.00
_cell.angle_beta   90.00
_cell.angle_gamma   90.00
#
_symmetry.space_group_name_H-M   'P 1'
#
loop_
_entity.id
_entity.type
_entity.pdbx_description
1 polymer ?
#
loop_
_entity_poly.entity_id
_entity_poly.type
_entity_poly.pdbx_seq_one_letter_code
_entity_poly.pdbx_strand_id
1 'polypeptide(L)'
;LRLSPQVAGDANSWEDMRIDEIVYVINDLRAEIAKYSYEKDEKRKGELKGPLFKTTVPFYLSKLDAHVKENKGYLANGKLSWADLYFAAISDYLSYMYGSEITAGYPYLAELREQILEMPKIKEYIRNRPNTRD
;
A
#
# COMPACT_ATOMS: atom_id res chain seq x y z
N LEU A 1 17.72 -29.68 29.32
CA LEU A 1 16.52 -29.10 28.69
C LEU A 1 16.95 -28.29 27.49
N ARG A 2 16.67 -28.76 26.26
CA ARG A 2 16.69 -27.91 25.05
C ARG A 2 15.27 -27.43 24.83
N LEU A 3 15.08 -26.12 24.78
CA LEU A 3 13.77 -25.52 24.44
C LEU A 3 13.47 -25.85 22.97
N SER A 4 12.27 -26.35 22.74
CA SER A 4 11.80 -26.88 21.45
C SER A 4 11.71 -25.80 20.37
N PRO A 5 11.85 -26.14 19.07
CA PRO A 5 11.75 -25.21 17.93
C PRO A 5 10.39 -24.51 17.73
N GLN A 6 9.43 -24.68 18.64
CA GLN A 6 8.05 -24.21 18.49
C GLN A 6 7.88 -22.69 18.64
N VAL A 7 8.96 -21.93 18.82
CA VAL A 7 8.95 -20.47 19.01
C VAL A 7 9.45 -19.72 17.78
N ALA A 8 9.91 -20.41 16.74
CA ALA A 8 10.23 -19.83 15.45
C ALA A 8 9.26 -20.40 14.41
N GLY A 9 8.41 -19.54 13.86
CA GLY A 9 7.54 -19.89 12.76
C GLY A 9 8.33 -20.55 11.62
N ASP A 10 7.74 -21.55 10.97
CA ASP A 10 8.27 -22.12 9.75
C ASP A 10 8.36 -21.07 8.62
N ALA A 11 9.05 -21.40 7.53
CA ALA A 11 9.23 -20.47 6.41
C ALA A 11 7.90 -19.91 5.87
N ASN A 12 6.81 -20.69 5.94
CA ASN A 12 5.49 -20.26 5.48
C ASN A 12 4.88 -19.22 6.43
N SER A 13 4.88 -19.46 7.74
CA SER A 13 4.40 -18.46 8.71
C SER A 13 5.26 -17.20 8.74
N TRP A 14 6.55 -17.29 8.46
CA TRP A 14 7.41 -16.12 8.32
C TRP A 14 7.15 -15.33 7.02
N GLU A 15 6.95 -16.02 5.89
CA GLU A 15 6.57 -15.37 4.63
C GLU A 15 5.20 -14.68 4.75
N ASP A 16 4.22 -15.33 5.37
CA ASP A 16 2.89 -14.77 5.61
C ASP A 16 2.97 -13.54 6.52
N MET A 17 3.74 -13.61 7.61
CA MET A 17 3.96 -12.48 8.53
C MET A 17 4.52 -11.25 7.80
N ARG A 18 5.44 -11.43 6.85
CA ARG A 18 5.99 -10.31 6.05
C ARG A 18 4.95 -9.68 5.13
N ILE A 19 4.05 -10.49 4.57
CA ILE A 19 2.97 -9.98 3.74
C ILE A 19 1.99 -9.18 4.62
N ASP A 20 1.61 -9.72 5.78
CA ASP A 20 0.74 -9.07 6.75
C ASP A 20 1.32 -7.74 7.23
N GLU A 21 2.62 -7.71 7.57
CA GLU A 21 3.34 -6.51 8.00
C GLU A 21 3.21 -5.38 6.97
N ILE A 22 3.47 -5.67 5.69
CA ILE A 22 3.36 -4.66 4.63
C ILE A 22 1.91 -4.16 4.48
N VAL A 23 0.92 -5.04 4.62
CA VAL A 23 -0.49 -4.62 4.55
C VAL A 23 -0.88 -3.75 5.74
N TYR A 24 -0.35 -4.01 6.94
CA TYR A 24 -0.53 -3.12 8.09
C TYR A 24 0.11 -1.74 7.85
N VAL A 25 1.32 -1.69 7.30
CA VAL A 25 1.99 -0.43 6.91
C VAL A 25 1.15 0.37 5.92
N ILE A 26 0.58 -0.30 4.90
CA ILE A 26 -0.30 0.36 3.92
C ILE A 26 -1.58 0.86 4.58
N ASN A 27 -2.14 0.12 5.54
CA ASN A 27 -3.30 0.53 6.31
C ASN A 27 -3.02 1.74 7.21
N ASP A 28 -1.85 1.82 7.82
CA ASP A 28 -1.44 2.98 8.62
C ASP A 28 -1.30 4.22 7.75
N LEU A 29 -0.65 4.11 6.58
CA LEU A 29 -0.64 5.18 5.58
C LEU A 29 -2.06 5.63 5.20
N ARG A 30 -2.94 4.67 4.89
CA ARG A 30 -4.34 4.94 4.55
C ARG A 30 -5.05 5.68 5.68
N ALA A 31 -4.82 5.29 6.93
CA ALA A 31 -5.43 5.91 8.09
C ALA A 31 -4.95 7.36 8.28
N GLU A 32 -3.66 7.64 8.10
CA GLU A 32 -3.13 9.00 8.16
C GLU A 32 -3.72 9.92 7.07
N ILE A 33 -3.85 9.42 5.84
CA ILE A 33 -4.50 10.18 4.76
C ILE A 33 -5.98 10.40 5.07
N ALA A 34 -6.67 9.38 5.60
CA ALA A 34 -8.09 9.47 5.96
C ALA A 34 -8.36 10.51 7.06
N LYS A 35 -7.47 10.63 8.07
CA LYS A 35 -7.58 11.66 9.12
C LYS A 35 -7.68 13.06 8.53
N TYR A 36 -6.88 13.36 7.51
CA TYR A 36 -6.95 14.65 6.80
C TYR A 36 -8.15 14.73 5.86
N SER A 37 -8.36 13.72 5.00
CA SER A 37 -9.37 13.75 3.95
C SER A 37 -10.77 13.95 4.51
N TYR A 38 -11.08 13.28 5.63
CA TYR A 38 -12.39 13.30 6.26
C TYR A 38 -12.53 14.31 7.41
N GLU A 39 -11.50 15.11 7.72
CA GLU A 39 -11.63 16.20 8.68
C GLU A 39 -12.58 17.28 8.13
N LYS A 40 -13.52 17.70 8.98
CA LYS A 40 -14.58 18.67 8.68
C LYS A 40 -14.30 20.04 9.27
N ASP A 41 -13.50 20.09 10.34
CA ASP A 41 -13.03 21.35 10.91
C ASP A 41 -11.87 21.90 10.06
N GLU A 42 -12.13 22.99 9.34
CA GLU A 42 -11.16 23.58 8.41
C GLU A 42 -9.86 24.02 9.10
N LYS A 43 -9.92 24.43 10.37
CA LYS A 43 -8.72 24.80 11.13
C LYS A 43 -7.85 23.57 11.39
N ARG A 44 -8.42 22.50 11.93
CA ARG A 44 -7.71 21.22 12.15
C ARG A 44 -7.21 20.62 10.83
N LYS A 45 -8.01 20.70 9.77
CA LYS A 45 -7.61 20.26 8.43
C LYS A 45 -6.39 21.02 7.93
N GLY A 46 -6.35 22.33 8.14
CA GLY A 46 -5.18 23.17 7.87
C GLY A 46 -3.94 22.74 8.65
N GLU A 47 -4.08 22.44 9.94
CA GLU A 47 -3.00 21.97 10.82
C GLU A 47 -2.43 20.61 10.39
N LEU A 48 -3.29 19.67 9.95
CA LEU A 48 -2.89 18.33 9.49
C LEU A 48 -2.16 18.33 8.14
N LYS A 49 -2.47 19.29 7.25
CA LYS A 49 -1.97 19.31 5.86
C LYS A 49 -0.44 19.34 5.79
N GLY A 50 0.19 20.21 6.57
CA GLY A 50 1.65 20.37 6.52
C GLY A 50 2.39 19.07 6.85
N PRO A 51 2.20 18.51 8.06
CA PRO A 51 2.84 17.26 8.48
C PRO A 51 2.53 16.08 7.55
N LEU A 52 1.26 15.91 7.14
CA LEU A 52 0.85 14.78 6.32
C LEU A 52 1.57 14.77 4.96
N PHE A 53 1.50 15.88 4.22
CA PHE A 53 1.97 15.93 2.83
C PHE A 53 3.49 16.15 2.72
N LYS A 54 4.11 16.79 3.71
CA LYS A 54 5.57 17.06 3.68
C LYS A 54 6.41 15.96 4.33
N THR A 55 5.83 15.19 5.25
CA THR A 55 6.60 14.23 6.06
C THR A 55 5.98 12.85 6.00
N THR A 56 4.73 12.67 6.43
CA THR A 56 4.15 11.34 6.66
C THR A 56 4.00 10.54 5.36
N VAL A 57 3.31 11.09 4.36
CA VAL A 57 3.09 10.39 3.08
C VAL A 57 4.43 10.10 2.37
N PRO A 58 5.36 11.07 2.23
CA PRO A 58 6.67 10.78 1.65
C PRO A 58 7.47 9.72 2.40
N PHE A 59 7.40 9.69 3.73
CA PHE A 59 8.07 8.67 4.54
C PHE A 59 7.55 7.27 4.20
N TYR A 60 6.23 7.03 4.25
CA TYR A 60 5.67 5.72 3.95
C TYR A 60 5.93 5.29 2.50
N LEU A 61 5.66 6.17 1.53
CA LEU A 61 5.78 5.82 0.12
C LEU A 61 7.24 5.57 -0.29
N SER A 62 8.20 6.34 0.22
CA SER A 62 9.63 6.09 -0.07
C SER A 62 10.10 4.74 0.48
N LYS A 63 9.56 4.30 1.64
CA LYS A 63 9.88 2.98 2.20
C LYS A 63 9.22 1.85 1.41
N LEU A 64 7.95 1.98 1.06
CA LEU A 64 7.24 0.99 0.26
C LEU A 64 7.87 0.85 -1.15
N ASP A 65 8.25 1.96 -1.78
CA ASP A 65 8.95 1.96 -3.07
C ASP A 65 10.32 1.27 -3.01
N ALA A 66 11.10 1.53 -1.95
CA ALA A 66 12.34 0.82 -1.69
C ALA A 66 12.10 -0.69 -1.47
N HIS A 67 11.06 -1.07 -0.72
CA HIS A 67 10.69 -2.47 -0.52
C HIS A 67 10.36 -3.16 -1.84
N VAL A 68 9.61 -2.54 -2.74
CA VAL A 68 9.32 -3.11 -4.07
C VAL A 68 10.61 -3.36 -4.85
N LYS A 69 11.52 -2.38 -4.86
CA LYS A 69 12.83 -2.53 -5.50
C LYS A 69 13.65 -3.69 -4.93
N GLU A 70 13.72 -3.79 -3.60
CA GLU A 70 14.50 -4.81 -2.89
C GLU A 70 13.90 -6.21 -3.05
N ASN A 71 12.57 -6.30 -3.19
CA ASN A 71 11.82 -7.53 -3.37
C ASN A 71 11.48 -7.78 -4.84
N LYS A 72 12.42 -7.49 -5.76
CA LYS A 72 12.33 -7.89 -7.18
C LYS A 72 11.03 -7.47 -7.87
N GLY A 73 10.49 -6.30 -7.53
CA GLY A 73 9.26 -5.78 -8.11
C GLY A 73 7.98 -6.20 -7.39
N TYR A 74 8.05 -6.71 -6.15
CA TYR A 74 6.88 -7.08 -5.34
C TYR A 74 6.98 -6.50 -3.93
N LEU A 75 5.88 -6.38 -3.21
CA LEU A 75 5.88 -5.80 -1.86
C LEU A 75 6.52 -6.71 -0.80
N ALA A 76 6.48 -8.04 -0.99
CA ALA A 76 7.01 -9.00 -0.04
C ALA A 76 7.63 -10.23 -0.73
N ASN A 77 8.61 -10.84 -0.05
CA ASN A 77 9.17 -12.16 -0.39
C ASN A 77 9.74 -12.34 -1.81
N GLY A 78 9.94 -11.25 -2.57
CA GLY A 78 10.46 -11.33 -3.92
C GLY A 78 9.51 -11.94 -4.96
N LYS A 79 8.21 -12.07 -4.65
CA LYS A 79 7.21 -12.77 -5.47
C LYS A 79 5.81 -12.22 -5.26
N LEU A 80 4.92 -12.46 -6.23
CA LEU A 80 3.52 -12.04 -6.16
C LEU A 80 2.82 -12.56 -4.90
N SER A 81 2.15 -11.65 -4.20
CA SER A 81 1.42 -11.90 -2.96
C SER A 81 0.09 -11.13 -2.93
N TRP A 82 -0.70 -11.37 -1.88
CA TRP A 82 -1.96 -10.63 -1.70
C TRP A 82 -1.73 -9.16 -1.29
N ALA A 83 -0.56 -8.78 -0.79
CA ALA A 83 -0.22 -7.37 -0.52
C ALA A 83 -0.17 -6.54 -1.81
N ASP A 84 0.35 -7.12 -2.89
CA ASP A 84 0.42 -6.46 -4.21
C ASP A 84 -0.98 -6.19 -4.77
N LEU A 85 -1.85 -7.21 -4.69
CA LEU A 85 -3.25 -7.10 -5.07
C LEU A 85 -3.99 -6.06 -4.22
N TYR A 86 -3.76 -6.08 -2.91
CA TYR A 86 -4.36 -5.14 -1.97
C TYR A 86 -3.96 -3.70 -2.28
N PHE A 87 -2.65 -3.44 -2.43
CA PHE A 87 -2.13 -2.12 -2.78
C PHE A 87 -2.71 -1.61 -4.10
N ALA A 88 -2.69 -2.42 -5.16
CA ALA A 88 -3.23 -2.04 -6.46
C ALA A 88 -4.72 -1.71 -6.38
N ALA A 89 -5.50 -2.52 -5.64
CA ALA A 89 -6.94 -2.33 -5.50
C ALA A 89 -7.31 -1.03 -4.76
N ILE A 90 -6.55 -0.65 -3.73
CA ILE A 90 -6.83 0.57 -2.96
C ILE A 90 -6.13 1.83 -3.51
N SER A 91 -5.18 1.70 -4.45
CA SER A 91 -4.38 2.83 -4.95
C SER A 91 -5.24 3.96 -5.54
N ASP A 92 -6.32 3.63 -6.25
CA ASP A 92 -7.24 4.62 -6.79
C ASP A 92 -7.98 5.41 -5.69
N TYR A 93 -8.27 4.75 -4.58
CA TYR A 93 -8.92 5.34 -3.41
C TYR A 93 -7.94 6.16 -2.56
N LEU A 94 -6.70 5.69 -2.40
CA LEU A 94 -5.63 6.47 -1.79
C LEU A 94 -5.39 7.76 -2.58
N SER A 95 -5.33 7.68 -3.91
CA SER A 95 -5.17 8.85 -4.78
C SER A 95 -6.34 9.83 -4.64
N TYR A 96 -7.57 9.32 -4.54
CA TYR A 96 -8.74 10.15 -4.28
C TYR A 96 -8.64 10.92 -2.95
N MET A 97 -8.31 10.23 -1.85
CA MET A 97 -8.19 10.89 -0.53
C MET A 97 -6.97 11.82 -0.44
N TYR A 98 -5.88 11.46 -1.13
CA TYR A 98 -4.65 12.26 -1.21
C TYR A 98 -4.81 13.49 -2.11
N GLY A 99 -5.73 13.45 -3.08
CA GLY A 99 -5.99 14.54 -4.03
C GLY A 99 -5.03 14.58 -5.23
N SER A 100 -4.17 13.57 -5.40
CA SER A 100 -3.31 13.39 -6.57
C SER A 100 -2.91 11.93 -6.73
N GLU A 101 -2.25 11.56 -7.83
CA GLU A 101 -1.75 10.19 -8.04
C GLU A 101 -0.79 9.79 -6.91
N ILE A 102 -1.18 8.78 -6.12
CA ILE A 102 -0.44 8.38 -4.92
C ILE A 102 0.96 7.82 -5.24
N THR A 103 1.14 7.23 -6.42
CA THR A 103 2.43 6.66 -6.85
C THR A 103 3.34 7.67 -7.57
N ALA A 104 2.92 8.93 -7.71
CA ALA A 104 3.72 9.95 -8.37
C ALA A 104 5.05 10.20 -7.62
N GLY A 105 6.17 9.98 -8.31
CA GLY A 105 7.53 10.09 -7.74
C GLY A 105 8.05 8.79 -7.10
N TYR A 106 7.30 7.69 -7.16
CA TYR A 106 7.65 6.38 -6.62
C TYR A 106 7.57 5.33 -7.74
N PRO A 107 8.62 5.24 -8.59
CA PRO A 107 8.54 4.50 -9.86
C PRO A 107 8.33 3.00 -9.68
N TYR A 108 8.86 2.38 -8.64
CA TYR A 108 8.71 0.95 -8.42
C TYR A 108 7.29 0.61 -7.93
N LEU A 109 6.69 1.47 -7.09
CA LEU A 109 5.27 1.33 -6.74
C LEU A 109 4.34 1.54 -7.95
N ALA A 110 4.66 2.51 -8.81
CA ALA A 110 3.89 2.76 -10.02
C ALA A 110 3.94 1.55 -10.97
N GLU A 111 5.13 1.00 -11.19
CA GLU A 111 5.34 -0.20 -12.02
C GLU A 111 4.63 -1.43 -11.43
N LEU A 112 4.74 -1.66 -10.12
CA LEU A 112 4.01 -2.74 -9.44
C LEU A 112 2.50 -2.60 -9.65
N ARG A 113 1.94 -1.40 -9.42
CA ARG A 113 0.52 -1.14 -9.61
C ARG A 113 0.10 -1.45 -11.05
N GLU A 114 0.85 -0.98 -12.04
CA GLU A 114 0.57 -1.24 -13.45
C GLU A 114 0.61 -2.74 -13.76
N GLN A 115 1.66 -3.44 -13.32
CA GLN A 115 1.80 -4.88 -13.50
C GLN A 115 0.58 -5.65 -12.98
N ILE A 116 0.08 -5.31 -11.79
CA ILE A 116 -1.09 -5.97 -11.21
C ILE A 116 -2.37 -5.65 -11.98
N LEU A 117 -2.59 -4.38 -12.36
CA LEU A 117 -3.78 -3.97 -13.10
C LEU A 117 -3.84 -4.57 -14.51
N GLU A 118 -2.68 -4.89 -15.09
CA GLU A 118 -2.56 -5.54 -16.41
C GLU A 118 -2.76 -7.06 -16.39
N MET A 119 -2.83 -7.70 -15.21
CA MET A 119 -3.09 -9.14 -15.12
C MET A 119 -4.45 -9.49 -15.77
N PRO A 120 -4.54 -10.51 -16.66
CA PRO A 120 -5.72 -10.72 -17.51
C PRO A 120 -7.06 -10.73 -16.76
N LYS A 121 -7.15 -11.47 -15.65
CA LYS A 121 -8.37 -11.57 -14.84
C LYS A 121 -8.72 -10.27 -14.10
N ILE A 122 -7.72 -9.51 -13.66
CA ILE A 122 -7.90 -8.23 -12.98
C ILE A 122 -8.34 -7.18 -14.01
N LYS A 123 -7.66 -7.11 -15.15
CA LYS A 123 -8.01 -6.23 -16.27
C LYS A 123 -9.40 -6.51 -16.83
N GLU A 124 -9.82 -7.77 -16.87
CA GLU A 124 -11.19 -8.17 -17.23
C GLU A 124 -12.20 -7.72 -16.17
N TYR A 125 -11.93 -7.97 -14.89
CA TYR A 125 -12.78 -7.51 -13.80
C TYR A 125 -12.96 -5.98 -13.81
N ILE A 126 -11.88 -5.22 -13.98
CA ILE A 126 -11.92 -3.74 -14.04
C ILE A 126 -12.76 -3.26 -15.23
N ARG A 127 -12.70 -3.93 -16.38
CA ARG A 127 -13.55 -3.59 -17.54
C ARG A 127 -15.04 -3.81 -17.30
N ASN A 128 -15.39 -4.76 -16.44
CA ASN A 128 -16.78 -5.18 -16.21
C ASN A 128 -17.39 -4.66 -14.90
N ARG A 129 -16.59 -4.17 -13.96
CA ARG A 129 -17.09 -3.67 -12.66
C ARG A 129 -17.88 -2.36 -12.85
N PRO A 130 -18.89 -2.08 -12.00
CA PRO A 130 -19.58 -0.80 -12.01
C PRO A 130 -18.61 0.36 -11.84
N ASN A 131 -18.82 1.44 -12.59
CA ASN A 131 -18.09 2.68 -12.34
C ASN A 131 -18.67 3.34 -11.08
N THR A 132 -17.80 3.69 -10.14
CA THR A 132 -18.16 4.32 -8.86
C THR A 132 -17.65 5.75 -8.75
N ARG A 133 -17.07 6.29 -9.83
CA ARG A 133 -16.68 7.71 -9.96
C ARG A 133 -17.76 8.46 -10.74
N ASP A 134 -18.90 8.69 -10.08
CA ASP A 134 -19.93 9.66 -10.48
C ASP A 134 -19.94 10.83 -9.48
#